data_AF-A0A137Q860-F1
#
_entry.id   AF-A0A137Q860-F1
#
_cell.length_a   1.000
_cell.length_b   1.000
_cell.length_c   1.000
_cell.angle_alpha   90.00
_cell.angle_beta   90.00
_cell.angle_gamma   90.00
#
_symmetry.space_group_name_H-M   'P 1'
#
loop_
_entity.id
_entity.type
_entity.pdbx_description
1 polymer ?
#
loop_
_entity_poly.entity_id
_entity_poly.type
_entity_poly.pdbx_seq_one_letter_code
_entity_poly.pdbx_strand_id
1 'polypeptide(L)' 'MAGLIGYGICQTGCNAVAGACYAAAGFTFGTVLAVAAPPAILACNAALGTCSAACAVVALTPTP' A
#
# COMPACT_ATOMS: atom_id res chain seq x y z
N MET A 1 3.20 21.31 -6.37
CA MET A 1 3.29 20.50 -5.13
C MET A 1 2.03 19.69 -4.80
N ALA A 2 0.83 20.08 -5.25
CA ALA A 2 -0.41 19.37 -4.89
C ALA A 2 -0.43 17.89 -5.34
N GLY A 3 0.12 17.54 -6.50
CA GLY A 3 0.25 16.15 -6.95
C GLY A 3 1.12 15.26 -6.03
N LEU A 4 2.21 15.81 -5.47
CA LEU A 4 3.07 15.08 -4.52
C LEU A 4 2.40 14.88 -3.15
N ILE A 5 1.67 15.88 -2.68
CA ILE A 5 0.90 15.78 -1.43
C ILE A 5 -0.23 14.74 -1.61
N GLY A 6 -0.96 14.80 -2.72
CA GLY A 6 -2.00 13.82 -3.06
C GLY A 6 -1.45 12.40 -3.18
N TYR A 7 -0.29 12.24 -3.82
CA TYR A 7 0.41 10.96 -3.87
C TYR A 7 0.76 10.43 -2.49
N GLY A 8 1.29 11.28 -1.60
CA GLY A 8 1.62 10.92 -0.21
C GLY A 8 0.39 10.48 0.60
N ILE A 9 -0.74 11.17 0.42
CA ILE A 9 -2.02 10.81 1.06
C ILE A 9 -2.52 9.46 0.53
N CYS A 10 -2.48 9.26 -0.79
CA CYS A 10 -2.90 8.01 -1.43
C CYS A 10 -2.05 6.82 -0.94
N GLN A 11 -0.72 6.98 -0.94
CA GLN A 11 0.21 5.98 -0.41
C GLN A 11 -0.04 5.69 1.08
N THR A 12 -0.32 6.71 1.89
CA THR A 12 -0.67 6.52 3.31
C THR A 12 -1.93 5.65 3.44
N GLY A 13 -2.96 5.92 2.63
CA GLY A 13 -4.16 5.10 2.57
C GLY A 13 -3.88 3.65 2.21
N CYS A 14 -3.09 3.40 1.15
CA CYS A 14 -2.72 2.04 0.73
C CYS A 14 -1.97 1.28 1.84
N ASN A 15 -1.03 1.94 2.54
CA ASN A 15 -0.32 1.34 3.66
C ASN A 15 -1.23 1.05 4.86
N ALA A 16 -2.20 1.92 5.15
CA ALA A 16 -3.19 1.67 6.21
C ALA A 16 -4.05 0.43 5.90
N VAL A 17 -4.49 0.27 4.65
CA VAL A 17 -5.22 -0.92 4.20
C VAL A 17 -4.35 -2.17 4.28
N ALA A 18 -3.08 -2.09 3.88
CA ALA A 18 -2.15 -3.21 4.00
C ALA A 18 -1.94 -3.61 5.47
N GLY A 19 -1.81 -2.63 6.38
CA GLY A 19 -1.75 -2.85 7.82
C GLY A 19 -2.99 -3.56 8.35
N ALA A 20 -4.18 -3.15 7.92
CA ALA A 20 -5.43 -3.82 8.30
C ALA A 20 -5.52 -5.26 7.76
N CYS A 21 -5.09 -5.50 6.52
CA CYS A 21 -5.03 -6.83 5.90
C CYS A 21 -4.10 -7.78 6.69
N TYR A 22 -2.91 -7.30 7.04
CA TYR A 22 -1.96 -8.03 7.87
C TYR A 22 -2.54 -8.32 9.26
N ALA A 23 -3.16 -7.34 9.91
CA ALA A 23 -3.79 -7.52 11.21
C ALA A 23 -4.92 -8.56 11.18
N ALA A 24 -5.75 -8.55 10.13
CA ALA A 24 -6.78 -9.57 9.91
C ALA A 24 -6.18 -10.98 9.71
N ALA A 25 -4.97 -11.07 9.15
CA ALA A 25 -4.21 -12.31 9.04
C ALA A 25 -3.44 -12.69 10.32
N GLY A 26 -3.46 -11.87 11.37
CA GLY A 26 -2.75 -12.11 12.62
C GLY A 26 -1.26 -11.74 12.60
N PHE A 27 -0.83 -10.90 11.65
CA PHE A 27 0.56 -10.47 11.51
C PHE A 27 0.70 -8.96 11.71
N THR A 28 1.88 -8.53 12.15
CA THR A 28 2.27 -7.12 12.14
C THR A 28 2.86 -6.75 10.78
N PHE A 29 2.45 -5.61 10.23
CA PHE A 29 2.95 -5.15 8.93
C PHE A 29 4.47 -4.93 8.96
N GLY A 30 5.17 -5.43 7.93
CA GLY A 30 6.62 -5.28 7.79
C GLY A 30 7.49 -6.21 8.66
N THR A 31 6.91 -7.06 9.52
CA THR A 31 7.69 -7.96 10.39
C THR A 31 7.92 -9.35 9.79
N VAL A 32 7.24 -9.66 8.69
CA VAL A 32 7.33 -10.97 8.02
C VAL A 32 8.50 -10.96 7.04
N LEU A 33 9.44 -11.89 7.21
CA LEU A 33 10.54 -12.08 6.26
C LEU A 33 9.99 -12.52 4.90
N ALA A 34 10.43 -11.89 3.82
CA ALA A 34 9.88 -12.14 2.48
C ALA A 34 9.94 -13.62 2.04
N VAL A 35 11.02 -14.33 2.37
CA VAL A 35 11.19 -15.77 2.07
C VAL A 35 10.23 -16.66 2.87
N ALA A 36 9.72 -16.18 4.00
CA ALA A 36 8.82 -16.92 4.88
C ALA A 36 7.38 -16.40 4.82
N ALA A 37 7.04 -15.57 3.83
CA ALA A 37 5.74 -14.92 3.75
C ALA A 37 4.61 -15.95 3.50
N PRO A 38 3.61 -16.05 4.39
CA PRO A 38 2.45 -16.89 4.14
C PRO A 38 1.63 -16.38 2.95
N PRO A 39 0.79 -17.23 2.32
CA PRO A 39 -0.03 -16.84 1.18
C PRO A 39 -0.92 -15.62 1.41
N ALA A 40 -1.50 -15.49 2.62
CA ALA A 40 -2.32 -14.33 2.99
C ALA A 40 -1.52 -13.02 2.95
N ILE A 41 -0.26 -13.05 3.36
CA ILE A 41 0.63 -11.90 3.38
C ILE A 41 1.09 -11.52 1.97
N LEU A 42 1.37 -12.50 1.12
CA LEU A 42 1.64 -12.28 -0.29
C LEU A 42 0.45 -11.60 -0.98
N ALA A 43 -0.79 -12.02 -0.67
CA ALA A 43 -2.00 -11.40 -1.20
C ALA A 43 -2.17 -9.94 -0.71
N CYS A 44 -1.97 -9.67 0.58
CA CYS A 44 -2.00 -8.31 1.13
C CYS A 44 -0.97 -7.40 0.42
N ASN A 45 0.25 -7.90 0.19
CA ASN A 45 1.30 -7.14 -0.49
C ASN A 45 1.03 -6.93 -1.98
N ALA A 46 0.45 -7.92 -2.66
CA ALA A 46 0.02 -7.75 -4.05
C ALA A 46 -1.04 -6.66 -4.17
N ALA A 47 -2.04 -6.65 -3.26
CA ALA A 47 -3.06 -5.60 -3.21
C ALA A 47 -2.47 -4.22 -2.90
N LEU A 48 -1.51 -4.13 -1.97
CA LEU A 48 -0.75 -2.91 -1.71
C LEU A 48 -0.04 -2.41 -2.97
N GLY A 49 0.66 -3.28 -3.69
CA GLY A 49 1.35 -2.94 -4.94
C GLY A 49 0.40 -2.38 -6.00
N THR A 50 -0.77 -3.02 -6.19
CA THR A 50 -1.82 -2.53 -7.09
C THR A 50 -2.35 -1.16 -6.66
N CYS A 51 -2.60 -0.97 -5.36
CA CYS A 51 -3.08 0.31 -4.81
C CYS A 51 -2.05 1.43 -5.05
N SER A 52 -0.77 1.18 -4.72
CA SER A 52 0.30 2.14 -4.91
C SER A 52 0.54 2.47 -6.39
N ALA A 53 0.40 1.49 -7.30
CA ALA A 53 0.48 1.74 -8.74
C ALA A 53 -0.64 2.66 -9.22
N ALA A 54 -1.87 2.51 -8.71
CA ALA A 54 -2.98 3.41 -9.03
C ALA A 54 -2.74 4.84 -8.51
N CYS A 55 -2.05 5.00 -7.37
CA CYS A 55 -1.67 6.32 -6.84
C CYS A 55 -0.75 7.11 -7.78
N ALA A 56 -0.06 6.48 -8.73
CA ALA A 56 0.77 7.18 -9.71
C ALA A 56 -0.02 8.20 -10.53
N VAL A 57 -1.32 7.94 -10.77
CA VAL A 57 -2.21 8.90 -11.46
C VAL A 57 -2.30 10.20 -10.68
N VAL A 58 -2.41 10.17 -9.36
CA VAL A 58 -2.49 11.37 -8.51
C VAL A 58 -1.20 12.20 -8.56
N ALA A 59 -0.05 11.54 -8.71
CA ALA A 59 1.23 12.22 -8.88
C ALA A 59 1.36 12.90 -10.25
N LEU A 60 0.82 12.27 -11.30
CA LEU A 60 0.99 12.65 -12.71
C LEU A 60 -0.12 13.56 -13.23
N THR A 61 -1.28 13.61 -12.57
CA THR A 61 -2.37 14.51 -12.96
C THR A 61 -1.97 15.97 -12.70
N PRO A 62 -2.03 16.84 -13.72
CA PRO A 62 -1.86 18.28 -13.52
C PRO A 62 -2.92 18.77 -12.53
N THR A 63 -2.48 19.49 -11.52
CA THR A 63 -3.38 20.21 -10.61
C THR A 63 -3.54 21.62 -11.18
N PRO A 64 -4.78 22.13 -11.34
CA PRO A 64 -5.02 23.46 -11.90
C PRO A 64 -4.40 24.57 -11.04
#